data_AF-A0A7J8B773-F1
#
_entry.id   AF-A0A7J8B773-F1
#
_cell.length_a   1.000
_cell.length_b   1.000
_cell.length_c   1.000
_cell.angle_alpha   90.00
_cell.angle_beta   90.00
_cell.angle_gamma   90.00
#
_symmetry.space_group_name_H-M   'P 1'
#
loop_
_entity.id
_entity.type
_entity.pdbx_description
1 polymer ?
#
loop_
_entity_poly.entity_id
_entity_poly.type
_entity_poly.pdbx_seq_one_letter_code
_entity_poly.pdbx_strand_id
1 'polypeptide(L)'
;MDLERKEHELEQLRMDCEHFKARLEAAQADSLREKKEKLALRQQLQEARQQLQQQAEYCTEMGAAACTLLWGVSSSEEVVTAILGGDKALKFFNITGQTMESFVKSLDGDVREPDSDENQFVFALAGIVTNVAAIACGREFLVTSSRVLLDTMLQLLGDLKPGQCTKLKVYAGRQ
;
A
#
# COMPACT_ATOMS: atom_id res chain seq x y z
N MET A 1 58.51 48.47 24.16
CA MET A 1 58.76 47.02 23.96
C MET A 1 57.74 46.14 24.67
N ASP A 2 57.72 45.99 26.01
CA ASP A 2 56.72 45.11 26.66
C ASP A 2 55.28 45.64 26.67
N LEU A 3 55.10 46.97 26.69
CA LEU A 3 53.78 47.60 26.65
C LEU A 3 53.13 47.45 25.25
N GLU A 4 53.89 47.71 24.20
CA GLU A 4 53.45 47.59 22.79
C GLU A 4 53.09 46.14 22.43
N ARG A 5 53.83 45.15 22.95
CA ARG A 5 53.50 43.73 22.76
C ARG A 5 52.15 43.39 23.40
N LYS A 6 51.91 43.87 24.63
CA LYS A 6 50.63 43.67 25.33
C LYS A 6 49.47 44.37 24.65
N GLU A 7 49.68 45.56 24.10
CA GLU A 7 48.65 46.28 23.32
C GLU A 7 48.28 45.52 22.05
N HIS A 8 49.28 44.96 21.35
CA HIS A 8 49.02 44.13 20.17
C HIS A 8 48.27 42.83 20.51
N GLU A 9 48.65 42.15 21.60
CA GLU A 9 47.94 40.96 22.09
C GLU A 9 46.49 41.27 22.48
N LEU A 10 46.24 42.42 23.12
CA LEU A 10 44.91 42.85 23.54
C LEU A 10 44.02 43.17 22.32
N GLU A 11 44.58 43.81 21.30
CA GLU A 11 43.87 44.08 20.04
C GLU A 11 43.56 42.79 19.27
N GLN A 12 44.50 41.85 19.23
CA GLN A 12 44.29 40.55 18.62
C GLN A 12 43.18 39.75 19.33
N LEU A 13 43.19 39.73 20.66
CA LEU A 13 42.12 39.11 21.45
C LEU A 13 40.76 39.76 21.20
N ARG A 14 40.70 41.08 21.00
CA ARG A 14 39.46 41.78 20.66
C ARG A 14 38.92 41.36 19.30
N MET A 15 39.78 41.35 18.27
CA MET A 15 39.39 40.89 16.94
C MET A 15 38.89 39.43 16.96
N ASP A 16 39.57 38.55 17.71
CA ASP A 16 39.16 37.16 17.86
C ASP A 16 37.79 37.05 18.57
N CYS A 17 37.57 37.83 19.63
CA CYS A 17 36.28 37.88 20.32
C CYS A 17 35.14 38.31 19.37
N GLU A 18 35.35 39.35 18.57
CA GLU A 18 34.36 39.83 17.60
C GLU A 18 34.08 38.79 16.51
N HIS A 19 35.12 38.16 15.98
CA HIS A 19 34.99 37.11 14.98
C HIS A 19 34.24 35.88 15.52
N PHE A 20 34.55 35.43 16.74
CA PHE A 20 33.82 34.33 17.36
C PHE A 20 32.37 34.69 17.65
N LYS A 21 32.09 35.93 18.07
CA LYS A 21 30.72 36.41 18.28
C LYS A 21 29.93 36.40 16.97
N ALA A 22 30.49 36.94 15.89
CA ALA A 22 29.84 36.93 14.58
C ALA A 22 29.56 35.50 14.07
N ARG A 23 30.51 34.57 14.25
CA ARG A 23 30.33 33.16 13.89
C ARG A 23 29.25 32.47 14.74
N LEU A 24 29.19 32.78 16.02
CA LEU A 24 28.16 32.24 16.91
C LEU A 24 26.77 32.74 16.50
N GLU A 25 26.63 34.03 16.22
CA GLU A 25 25.36 34.63 15.75
C GLU A 25 24.91 34.03 14.42
N ALA A 26 25.83 33.87 13.46
CA ALA A 26 25.54 33.21 12.18
C ALA A 26 25.08 31.75 12.38
N ALA A 27 25.81 30.97 13.18
CA ALA A 27 25.45 29.58 13.47
C ALA A 27 24.11 29.45 14.21
N GLN A 28 23.78 30.40 15.10
CA GLN A 28 22.47 30.45 15.77
C GLN A 28 21.34 30.76 14.80
N ALA A 29 21.56 31.72 13.89
CA ALA A 29 20.58 32.07 12.86
C ALA A 29 20.31 30.89 11.92
N ASP A 30 21.37 30.21 11.46
CA ASP A 30 21.25 29.01 10.62
C ASP A 30 20.54 27.88 11.37
N SER A 31 20.90 27.61 12.63
CA SER A 31 20.23 26.58 13.44
C SER A 31 18.74 26.87 13.64
N LEU A 32 18.36 28.14 13.82
CA LEU A 32 16.95 28.53 13.93
C LEU A 32 16.21 28.34 12.62
N ARG A 33 16.83 28.67 11.48
CA ARG A 33 16.26 28.45 10.14
C ARG A 33 16.03 26.96 9.91
N GLU A 34 17.05 26.13 10.12
CA GLU A 34 16.96 24.67 9.95
C GLU A 34 15.91 24.04 10.87
N LYS A 35 15.78 24.52 12.12
CA LYS A 35 14.72 24.05 13.03
C LYS A 35 13.32 24.35 12.49
N LYS A 36 13.10 25.54 11.93
CA LYS A 36 11.81 25.93 11.32
C LYS A 36 11.50 25.06 10.10
N GLU A 37 12.48 24.88 9.21
CA GLU A 37 12.33 24.04 8.02
C GLU A 37 12.06 22.58 8.38
N LYS A 38 12.77 22.02 9.38
CA LYS A 38 12.55 20.67 9.89
C LYS A 38 11.14 20.48 10.45
N LEU A 39 10.60 21.48 11.14
CA LEU A 39 9.22 21.43 11.64
C LEU A 39 8.21 21.46 10.49
N ALA A 40 8.41 22.34 9.49
CA ALA A 40 7.56 22.41 8.31
C ALA A 40 7.56 21.08 7.52
N LEU A 41 8.73 20.49 7.28
CA LEU A 41 8.86 19.21 6.59
C LEU A 41 8.20 18.06 7.36
N ARG A 42 8.30 18.05 8.69
CA ARG A 42 7.61 17.05 9.53
C ARG A 42 6.10 17.16 9.41
N GLN A 43 5.58 18.39 9.38
CA GLN A 43 4.15 18.62 9.21
C GLN A 43 3.67 18.12 7.84
N GLN A 44 4.37 18.47 6.76
CA GLN A 44 4.04 17.98 5.40
C GLN A 44 4.11 16.45 5.31
N LEU A 45 5.09 15.83 5.94
CA LEU A 45 5.20 14.37 5.99
C LEU A 45 4.00 13.73 6.72
N GLN A 46 3.56 14.34 7.82
CA GLN A 46 2.40 13.86 8.56
C GLN A 46 1.11 13.99 7.75
N GLU A 47 0.91 15.13 7.08
CA GLU A 47 -0.24 15.37 6.20
C GLU A 47 -0.26 14.37 5.03
N ALA A 48 0.88 14.18 4.36
CA ALA A 48 1.00 13.20 3.26
C ALA A 48 0.75 11.77 3.72
N ARG A 49 1.23 11.38 4.91
CA ARG A 49 0.95 10.06 5.51
C ARG A 49 -0.54 9.87 5.79
N GLN A 50 -1.20 10.88 6.33
CA GLN A 50 -2.63 10.83 6.61
C GLN A 50 -3.44 10.68 5.32
N GLN A 51 -3.08 11.42 4.26
CA GLN A 51 -3.73 11.31 2.96
C GLN A 51 -3.56 9.93 2.34
N LEU A 52 -2.35 9.36 2.38
CA LEU A 52 -2.08 8.01 1.86
C LEU A 52 -2.87 6.94 2.63
N GLN A 53 -2.96 7.07 3.96
CA GLN A 53 -3.74 6.14 4.77
C GLN A 53 -5.23 6.18 4.40
N GLN A 54 -5.80 7.38 4.31
CA GLN A 54 -7.21 7.56 3.89
C GLN A 54 -7.46 7.03 2.48
N GLN A 55 -6.51 7.23 1.55
CA GLN A 55 -6.63 6.70 0.20
C GLN A 55 -6.57 5.18 0.17
N ALA A 56 -5.73 4.55 0.99
CA ALA A 56 -5.65 3.10 1.10
C ALA A 56 -6.97 2.51 1.63
N GLU A 57 -7.53 3.09 2.69
CA GLU A 57 -8.82 2.69 3.27
C GLU A 57 -9.96 2.83 2.24
N TYR A 58 -10.06 3.99 1.59
CA TYR A 58 -11.07 4.24 0.55
C TYR A 58 -10.95 3.26 -0.63
N CYS A 59 -9.73 3.00 -1.12
CA CYS A 59 -9.51 2.06 -2.21
C CYS A 59 -9.92 0.63 -1.83
N THR A 60 -9.67 0.23 -0.58
CA THR A 60 -10.10 -1.07 -0.06
C THR A 60 -11.61 -1.17 0.04
N GLU A 61 -12.30 -0.19 0.65
CA GLU A 61 -13.76 -0.16 0.75
C GLU A 61 -14.42 -0.19 -0.64
N MET A 62 -13.96 0.67 -1.55
CA MET A 62 -14.45 0.73 -2.93
C MET A 62 -14.19 -0.60 -3.66
N GLY A 63 -13.00 -1.18 -3.49
CA GLY A 63 -12.62 -2.46 -4.08
C GLY A 63 -13.50 -3.61 -3.57
N ALA A 64 -13.75 -3.65 -2.25
CA ALA A 64 -14.63 -4.62 -1.61
C ALA A 64 -16.06 -4.53 -2.16
N ALA A 65 -16.64 -3.33 -2.20
CA ALA A 65 -17.99 -3.12 -2.70
C ALA A 65 -18.12 -3.49 -4.19
N ALA A 66 -17.23 -2.96 -5.04
CA ALA A 66 -17.28 -3.19 -6.48
C ALA A 66 -17.03 -4.67 -6.83
N CYS A 67 -16.06 -5.32 -6.19
CA CYS A 67 -15.77 -6.73 -6.46
C CYS A 67 -16.85 -7.65 -5.89
N THR A 68 -17.50 -7.30 -4.77
CA THR A 68 -18.63 -8.10 -4.26
C THR A 68 -19.81 -8.07 -5.23
N LEU A 69 -20.11 -6.91 -5.81
CA LEU A 69 -21.13 -6.81 -6.86
C LEU A 69 -20.73 -7.62 -8.11
N LEU A 70 -19.47 -7.46 -8.56
CA LEU A 70 -18.95 -8.18 -9.72
C LEU A 70 -18.95 -9.70 -9.51
N TRP A 71 -18.61 -10.14 -8.30
CA TRP A 71 -18.70 -11.55 -7.91
C TRP A 71 -20.13 -12.06 -8.07
N GLY A 72 -21.13 -11.34 -7.54
CA GLY A 72 -22.54 -11.72 -7.67
C GLY A 72 -22.98 -11.91 -9.13
N VAL A 73 -22.67 -10.94 -10.00
CA VAL A 73 -23.09 -11.00 -11.42
C VAL A 73 -22.26 -11.95 -12.27
N SER A 74 -21.01 -12.23 -11.88
CA SER A 74 -20.12 -13.16 -12.60
C SER A 74 -20.54 -14.63 -12.52
N SER A 75 -21.62 -14.94 -11.78
CA SER A 75 -22.25 -16.27 -11.82
C SER A 75 -22.91 -16.58 -13.18
N SER A 76 -23.14 -15.57 -14.02
CA SER A 76 -23.67 -15.72 -15.39
C SER A 76 -22.55 -15.85 -16.43
N GLU A 77 -22.68 -16.85 -17.31
CA GLU A 77 -21.74 -17.08 -18.42
C GLU A 77 -21.67 -15.90 -19.40
N GLU A 78 -22.79 -15.23 -19.66
CA GLU A 78 -22.85 -14.04 -20.50
C GLU A 78 -22.00 -12.91 -19.93
N VAL A 79 -22.10 -12.68 -18.62
CA VAL A 79 -21.34 -11.65 -17.90
C VAL A 79 -19.85 -11.96 -17.92
N VAL A 80 -19.48 -13.21 -17.67
CA VAL A 80 -18.06 -13.64 -17.75
C VAL A 80 -17.52 -13.47 -19.15
N THR A 81 -18.27 -13.84 -20.18
CA THR A 81 -17.85 -13.64 -21.58
C THR A 81 -17.65 -12.15 -21.89
N ALA A 82 -18.54 -11.28 -21.40
CA ALA A 82 -18.40 -9.84 -21.57
C ALA A 82 -17.18 -9.26 -20.83
N ILE A 83 -16.91 -9.73 -19.61
CA ILE A 83 -15.71 -9.36 -18.83
C ILE A 83 -14.45 -9.74 -19.60
N LEU A 84 -14.36 -10.99 -20.08
CA LEU A 84 -13.18 -11.52 -20.77
C LEU A 84 -12.97 -10.91 -22.15
N GLY A 85 -14.04 -10.48 -22.82
CA GLY A 85 -13.97 -9.73 -24.08
C GLY A 85 -13.54 -8.26 -23.91
N GLY A 86 -13.49 -7.75 -22.68
CA GLY A 86 -13.10 -6.37 -22.38
C GLY A 86 -11.58 -6.14 -22.44
N ASP A 87 -11.17 -4.95 -22.88
CA ASP A 87 -9.74 -4.55 -22.99
C ASP A 87 -9.03 -4.46 -21.63
N LYS A 88 -9.79 -4.40 -20.52
CA LYS A 88 -9.28 -4.37 -19.15
C LYS A 88 -9.18 -5.73 -18.48
N ALA A 89 -9.65 -6.82 -19.10
CA ALA A 89 -9.68 -8.15 -18.49
C ALA A 89 -8.31 -8.56 -17.93
N LEU A 90 -7.27 -8.52 -18.78
CA LEU A 90 -5.93 -8.91 -18.40
C LEU A 90 -5.38 -8.06 -17.24
N LYS A 91 -5.61 -6.74 -17.29
CA LYS A 91 -5.18 -5.84 -16.22
C LYS A 91 -5.90 -6.14 -14.91
N PHE A 92 -7.20 -6.40 -14.96
CA PHE A 92 -8.01 -6.76 -13.80
C PHE A 92 -7.45 -8.02 -13.13
N PHE A 93 -7.29 -9.12 -13.88
CA PHE A 93 -6.81 -10.39 -13.32
C PHE A 93 -5.34 -10.34 -12.87
N ASN A 94 -4.50 -9.50 -13.47
CA ASN A 94 -3.15 -9.24 -12.96
C ASN A 94 -3.18 -8.54 -11.60
N ILE A 95 -4.01 -7.51 -11.45
CA ILE A 95 -4.20 -6.82 -10.16
C ILE A 95 -4.78 -7.80 -9.15
N THR A 96 -5.76 -8.63 -9.55
CA THR A 96 -6.31 -9.69 -8.68
C THR A 96 -5.23 -10.59 -8.12
N GLY A 97 -4.32 -11.08 -8.96
CA GLY A 97 -3.21 -11.94 -8.52
C GLY A 97 -2.31 -11.24 -7.52
N GLN A 98 -1.90 -10.00 -7.82
CA GLN A 98 -1.03 -9.20 -6.94
C GLN A 98 -1.69 -8.90 -5.58
N THR A 99 -2.99 -8.57 -5.58
CA THR A 99 -3.74 -8.31 -4.35
C THR A 99 -3.82 -9.55 -3.47
N MET A 100 -4.13 -10.71 -4.07
CA MET A 100 -4.22 -11.98 -3.33
C MET A 100 -2.84 -12.41 -2.79
N GLU A 101 -1.78 -12.27 -3.58
CA GLU A 101 -0.41 -12.58 -3.14
C GLU A 101 0.02 -11.67 -1.98
N SER A 102 -0.20 -10.36 -2.10
CA SER A 102 0.11 -9.37 -1.05
C SER A 102 -0.65 -9.67 0.24
N PHE A 103 -1.94 -10.05 0.12
CA PHE A 103 -2.77 -10.41 1.25
C PHE A 103 -2.20 -11.61 2.00
N VAL A 104 -1.83 -12.70 1.32
CA VAL A 104 -1.29 -13.87 2.02
C VAL A 104 0.06 -13.60 2.66
N LYS A 105 0.94 -12.82 2.02
CA LYS A 105 2.18 -12.35 2.67
C LYS A 105 1.92 -11.56 3.95
N SER A 106 0.80 -10.84 4.03
CA SER A 106 0.42 -10.07 5.22
C SER A 106 -0.23 -10.88 6.34
N LEU A 107 -0.66 -12.13 6.07
CA LEU A 107 -1.28 -13.02 7.06
C LEU A 107 -0.24 -13.68 7.99
N ASP A 108 1.04 -13.62 7.64
CA ASP A 108 2.14 -14.25 8.37
C ASP A 108 2.45 -13.49 9.68
N GLY A 109 1.53 -13.55 10.65
CA GLY A 109 1.77 -13.06 12.01
C GLY A 109 0.59 -12.45 12.78
N ASP A 110 -0.56 -12.15 12.15
CA ASP A 110 -1.67 -11.50 12.85
C ASP A 110 -3.05 -12.03 12.43
N VAL A 111 -3.91 -12.31 13.41
CA VAL A 111 -5.29 -12.76 13.18
C VAL A 111 -6.12 -11.54 12.80
N ARG A 112 -6.18 -11.24 11.51
CA ARG A 112 -7.03 -10.16 10.99
C ARG A 112 -8.51 -10.48 11.26
N GLU A 113 -9.28 -9.48 11.66
CA GLU A 113 -10.71 -9.63 11.88
C GLU A 113 -11.40 -10.17 10.62
N PRO A 114 -12.14 -11.30 10.71
CA PRO A 114 -12.65 -12.02 9.55
C PRO A 114 -13.77 -11.29 8.77
N ASP A 115 -14.11 -10.06 9.14
CA ASP A 115 -15.12 -9.21 8.48
C ASP A 115 -14.57 -7.86 8.01
N SER A 116 -13.25 -7.64 8.01
CA SER A 116 -12.65 -6.43 7.45
C SER A 116 -12.91 -6.29 5.94
N ASP A 117 -12.96 -5.06 5.44
CA ASP A 117 -13.12 -4.79 4.01
C ASP A 117 -11.99 -5.37 3.17
N GLU A 118 -10.77 -5.46 3.72
CA GLU A 118 -9.63 -6.14 3.07
C GLU A 118 -9.93 -7.63 2.83
N ASN A 119 -10.50 -8.32 3.83
CA ASN A 119 -10.86 -9.72 3.72
C ASN A 119 -12.00 -9.91 2.72
N GLN A 120 -13.03 -9.07 2.79
CA GLN A 120 -14.16 -9.10 1.85
C GLN A 120 -13.69 -8.83 0.42
N PHE A 121 -12.79 -7.87 0.21
CA PHE A 121 -12.21 -7.57 -1.09
C PHE A 121 -11.48 -8.78 -1.68
N VAL A 122 -10.61 -9.41 -0.90
CA VAL A 122 -9.85 -10.59 -1.34
C VAL A 122 -10.77 -11.80 -1.59
N PHE A 123 -11.78 -12.02 -0.75
CA PHE A 123 -12.76 -13.08 -0.97
C PHE A 123 -13.63 -12.85 -2.20
N ALA A 124 -14.06 -11.62 -2.44
CA ALA A 124 -14.82 -11.28 -3.64
C ALA A 124 -13.98 -11.51 -4.91
N LEU A 125 -12.70 -11.11 -4.89
CA LEU A 125 -11.76 -11.41 -5.97
C LEU A 125 -11.61 -12.92 -6.21
N ALA A 126 -11.39 -13.71 -5.16
CA ALA A 126 -11.32 -15.17 -5.26
C ALA A 126 -12.62 -15.78 -5.82
N GLY A 127 -13.76 -15.23 -5.40
CA GLY A 127 -15.09 -15.62 -5.87
C GLY A 127 -15.30 -15.35 -7.36
N ILE A 128 -14.87 -14.19 -7.85
CA ILE A 128 -14.89 -13.85 -9.29
C ILE A 128 -14.06 -14.87 -10.08
N VAL A 129 -12.82 -15.14 -9.64
CA VAL A 129 -11.95 -16.09 -10.34
C VAL A 129 -12.55 -17.50 -10.33
N THR A 130 -13.18 -17.89 -9.22
CA THR A 130 -13.89 -19.19 -9.11
C THR A 130 -15.04 -19.28 -10.13
N ASN A 131 -15.86 -18.24 -10.24
CA ASN A 131 -16.95 -18.20 -11.22
C ASN A 131 -16.42 -18.24 -12.67
N VAL A 132 -15.35 -17.51 -12.96
CA VAL A 132 -14.68 -17.52 -14.28
C VAL A 132 -14.15 -18.92 -14.59
N ALA A 133 -13.51 -19.59 -13.63
CA ALA A 133 -12.99 -20.94 -13.78
C ALA A 133 -14.10 -22.01 -13.98
N ALA A 134 -15.34 -21.73 -13.56
CA ALA A 134 -16.47 -22.63 -13.79
C ALA A 134 -16.88 -22.70 -15.27
N ILE A 135 -16.51 -21.71 -16.08
CA ILE A 135 -16.92 -21.58 -17.49
C ILE A 135 -15.78 -21.95 -18.44
N ALA A 136 -16.11 -22.51 -19.61
CA ALA A 136 -15.12 -23.00 -20.57
C ALA A 136 -14.17 -21.91 -21.11
N CYS A 137 -14.72 -20.80 -21.62
CA CYS A 137 -13.92 -19.67 -22.10
C CYS A 137 -13.09 -19.02 -20.98
N GLY A 138 -13.60 -19.03 -19.75
CA GLY A 138 -12.88 -18.55 -18.57
C GLY A 138 -11.68 -19.42 -18.21
N ARG A 139 -11.82 -20.76 -18.25
CA ARG A 139 -10.67 -21.66 -18.09
C ARG A 139 -9.61 -21.45 -19.16
N GLU A 140 -10.02 -21.31 -20.42
CA GLU A 140 -9.09 -21.05 -21.52
C GLU A 140 -8.34 -19.73 -21.29
N PHE A 141 -9.03 -18.67 -20.91
CA PHE A 141 -8.41 -17.39 -20.57
C PHE A 141 -7.42 -17.51 -19.40
N LEU A 142 -7.81 -18.15 -18.29
CA LEU A 142 -6.94 -18.31 -17.13
C LEU A 142 -5.66 -19.09 -17.47
N VAL A 143 -5.76 -20.14 -18.29
CA VAL A 143 -4.62 -20.97 -18.70
C VAL A 143 -3.75 -20.31 -19.77
N THR A 144 -4.30 -19.45 -20.63
CA THR A 144 -3.55 -18.82 -21.73
C THR A 144 -2.97 -17.47 -21.34
N SER A 145 -3.74 -16.67 -20.61
CA SER A 145 -3.51 -15.23 -20.44
C SER A 145 -3.25 -14.83 -18.99
N SER A 146 -3.69 -15.61 -18.00
CA SER A 146 -3.56 -15.29 -16.57
C SER A 146 -2.94 -16.43 -15.75
N ARG A 147 -1.91 -17.09 -16.30
CA ARG A 147 -1.23 -18.22 -15.63
C ARG A 147 -0.68 -17.86 -14.26
N VAL A 148 -0.09 -16.68 -14.13
CA VAL A 148 0.48 -16.21 -12.86
C VAL A 148 -0.58 -16.17 -11.76
N LEU A 149 -1.80 -15.70 -12.07
CA LEU A 149 -2.92 -15.71 -11.13
C LEU A 149 -3.30 -17.15 -10.74
N LEU A 150 -3.34 -18.07 -11.70
CA LEU A 150 -3.65 -19.48 -11.44
C LEU A 150 -2.59 -20.11 -10.52
N ASP A 151 -1.31 -19.89 -10.81
CA ASP A 151 -0.19 -20.37 -9.99
C ASP A 151 -0.24 -19.77 -8.58
N THR A 152 -0.50 -18.47 -8.46
CA THR A 152 -0.72 -17.82 -7.17
C THR A 152 -1.86 -18.51 -6.42
N MET A 153 -3.05 -18.68 -7.02
CA MET A 153 -4.18 -19.32 -6.32
C MET A 153 -3.87 -20.75 -5.88
N LEU A 154 -3.17 -21.53 -6.71
CA LEU A 154 -2.76 -22.90 -6.35
C LEU A 154 -1.77 -22.90 -5.19
N GLN A 155 -0.79 -21.99 -5.20
CA GLN A 155 0.15 -21.81 -4.10
C GLN A 155 -0.58 -21.41 -2.81
N LEU A 156 -1.48 -20.42 -2.90
CA LEU A 156 -2.26 -19.96 -1.75
C LEU A 156 -3.12 -21.09 -1.15
N LEU A 157 -3.75 -21.91 -1.99
CA LEU A 157 -4.51 -23.08 -1.53
C LEU A 157 -3.63 -24.15 -0.88
N GLY A 158 -2.39 -24.31 -1.35
CA GLY A 158 -1.41 -25.20 -0.75
C GLY A 158 -0.91 -24.73 0.62
N ASP A 159 -0.81 -23.42 0.84
CA ASP A 159 -0.32 -22.81 2.07
C ASP A 159 -1.41 -22.70 3.16
N LEU A 160 -2.69 -22.76 2.78
CA LEU A 160 -3.83 -22.66 3.71
C LEU A 160 -4.04 -23.93 4.55
N LYS A 161 -4.14 -23.78 5.87
CA LYS A 161 -4.49 -24.90 6.77
C LYS A 161 -5.97 -25.26 6.65
N PRO A 162 -6.35 -26.56 6.73
CA PRO A 162 -7.76 -26.97 6.69
C PRO A 162 -8.59 -26.23 7.75
N GLY A 163 -9.67 -25.58 7.33
CA GLY A 163 -10.61 -24.87 8.22
C GLY A 163 -10.42 -23.35 8.37
N GLN A 164 -9.40 -22.76 7.74
CA GLN A 164 -9.21 -21.29 7.76
C GLN A 164 -10.15 -20.53 6.81
N CYS A 165 -10.75 -21.21 5.82
CA CYS A 165 -11.65 -20.64 4.82
C CYS A 165 -13.11 -21.10 4.96
N THR A 166 -13.64 -21.18 6.18
CA THR A 166 -15.04 -21.65 6.41
C THR A 166 -16.12 -20.70 5.86
N LYS A 167 -15.76 -19.44 5.55
CA LYS A 167 -16.65 -18.45 4.93
C LYS A 167 -16.70 -18.51 3.39
N LEU A 168 -15.81 -19.25 2.72
CA LEU A 168 -15.90 -19.56 1.28
C LEU A 168 -16.94 -20.66 1.00
N LYS A 169 -17.94 -20.82 1.88
CA LYS A 169 -19.11 -21.63 1.59
C LYS A 169 -19.90 -20.91 0.51
N VAL A 170 -19.90 -21.51 -0.68
CA VAL A 170 -20.73 -21.13 -1.82
C VAL A 170 -22.13 -20.79 -1.29
N TYR A 171 -22.53 -19.51 -1.39
CA TYR A 171 -23.93 -19.13 -1.38
C TYR A 171 -24.54 -19.63 -2.70
N ALA A 172 -24.52 -20.94 -2.91
CA ALA A 172 -25.30 -21.60 -3.93
C ALA A 172 -26.73 -21.61 -3.39
N GLY A 173 -27.50 -20.60 -3.78
CA GLY A 173 -28.96 -20.59 -3.78
C GLY A 173 -29.65 -20.89 -2.45
N ARG A 174 -30.31 -19.88 -1.87
CA ARG A 174 -31.63 -20.09 -1.27
C ARG A 174 -32.60 -19.05 -1.81
N GLN A 175 -33.47 -19.57 -2.69
CA GLN A 175 -34.82 -19.15 -3.08
C GLN A 175 -35.01 -17.72 -3.59
#